data_AF-A0A6B2G3F1-F1
#
_entry.id   AF-A0A6B2G3F1-F1
#
_cell.length_a   1.000
_cell.length_b   1.000
_cell.length_c   1.000
_cell.angle_alpha   90.00
_cell.angle_beta   90.00
_cell.angle_gamma   90.00
#
_symmetry.space_group_name_H-M   'P 1'
#
loop_
_entity.id
_entity.type
_entity.pdbx_description
1 polymer ?
#
loop_
_entity_poly.entity_id
_entity_poly.type
_entity_poly.pdbx_seq_one_letter_code
_entity_poly.pdbx_strand_id
1 'polypeptide(L)'
;MSDTELQIQLAVESLKKGGVVAIPTDTLYGLCCLISKNVSIDRIYAIKNRLRNNPLAICVSDVSEIYKYTDCAFPENSLRKLLPGKATLVFKRSDAVNSHLNSDTDLIGVRVIDSPVIKKIVTLCNEPLVLTSCNISGDKSPLCVQ
;
A
#
# COMPACT_ATOMS: atom_id res chain seq x y z
N MET A 1 11.57 24.20 -7.30
CA MET A 1 10.96 22.92 -6.84
C MET A 1 11.76 21.81 -7.53
N SER A 2 12.24 20.79 -6.81
CA SER A 2 12.99 19.69 -7.45
C SER A 2 12.05 18.83 -8.30
N ASP A 3 12.56 18.19 -9.35
CA ASP A 3 11.76 17.30 -10.23
C ASP A 3 11.04 16.20 -9.45
N THR A 4 11.69 15.64 -8.42
CA THR A 4 11.09 14.63 -7.55
C THR A 4 9.89 15.15 -6.76
N GLU A 5 9.92 16.41 -6.32
CA GLU A 5 8.81 17.01 -5.58
C GLU A 5 7.57 17.16 -6.46
N LEU A 6 7.77 17.58 -7.71
CA LEU A 6 6.70 17.68 -8.70
C LEU A 6 6.09 16.31 -9.01
N GLN A 7 6.93 15.27 -9.18
CA GLN A 7 6.47 13.90 -9.39
C GLN A 7 5.63 13.37 -8.21
N ILE A 8 6.04 13.67 -6.97
CA ILE A 8 5.28 13.30 -5.77
C ILE A 8 3.92 13.99 -5.78
N GLN A 9 3.86 15.28 -6.10
CA GLN A 9 2.58 16.01 -6.18
C GLN A 9 1.64 15.43 -7.23
N LEU A 10 2.15 15.15 -8.44
CA LEU A 10 1.36 14.54 -9.52
C LEU A 10 0.83 13.15 -9.13
N ALA A 11 1.64 12.34 -8.44
CA ALA A 11 1.22 11.04 -7.93
C ALA A 11 0.11 11.19 -6.88
N VAL A 12 0.27 12.08 -5.90
CA VAL A 12 -0.73 12.36 -4.86
C VAL A 12 -2.04 12.85 -5.46
N GLU A 13 -1.99 13.78 -6.42
CA GLU A 13 -3.18 14.27 -7.11
C GLU A 13 -3.90 13.15 -7.86
N SER A 14 -3.15 12.31 -8.58
CA SER A 14 -3.70 11.18 -9.32
C SER A 14 -4.39 10.19 -8.38
N LEU A 15 -3.75 9.86 -7.25
CA LEU A 15 -4.31 9.01 -6.21
C LEU A 15 -5.61 9.61 -5.63
N LYS A 16 -5.60 10.90 -5.26
CA LYS A 16 -6.79 11.60 -4.73
C LYS A 16 -7.96 11.64 -5.71
N LYS A 17 -7.68 11.74 -7.01
CA LYS A 17 -8.68 11.65 -8.09
C LYS A 17 -9.20 10.21 -8.35
N GLY A 18 -8.74 9.21 -7.59
CA GLY A 18 -9.13 7.80 -7.76
C GLY A 18 -8.35 7.08 -8.87
N GLY A 19 -7.20 7.61 -9.25
CA GLY A 19 -6.25 6.94 -10.12
C GLY A 19 -5.56 5.76 -9.45
N VAL A 20 -4.95 4.91 -10.28
CA VAL A 20 -4.02 3.86 -9.85
C VAL A 20 -2.63 4.29 -10.33
N VAL A 21 -1.65 4.26 -9.44
CA VAL A 21 -0.30 4.79 -9.71
C VAL A 21 0.71 3.66 -9.49
N ALA A 22 1.68 3.54 -10.41
CA ALA A 22 2.86 2.71 -10.19
C ALA A 22 3.92 3.54 -9.46
N ILE A 23 4.41 3.04 -8.33
CA ILE A 23 5.40 3.71 -7.47
C ILE A 23 6.64 2.83 -7.29
N PRO A 24 7.86 3.40 -7.32
CA PRO A 24 9.06 2.65 -6.99
C PRO A 24 9.09 2.33 -5.50
N THR A 25 9.24 1.06 -5.13
CA THR A 25 9.45 0.64 -3.73
C THR A 25 10.89 0.18 -3.51
N ASP A 26 11.23 -0.13 -2.26
CA ASP A 26 12.49 -0.74 -1.82
C ASP A 26 12.72 -2.19 -2.35
N THR A 27 11.76 -2.75 -3.09
CA THR A 27 11.81 -4.12 -3.63
C THR A 27 11.50 -4.20 -5.11
N LEU A 28 10.34 -3.71 -5.54
CA LEU A 28 9.85 -3.73 -6.92
C LEU A 28 8.99 -2.50 -7.18
N TYR A 29 8.60 -2.24 -8.42
CA TYR A 29 7.49 -1.31 -8.62
C TYR A 29 6.21 -1.89 -7.99
N GLY A 30 5.52 -1.04 -7.23
CA GLY A 30 4.24 -1.35 -6.63
C GLY A 30 3.12 -0.63 -7.38
N LEU A 31 2.02 -1.32 -7.63
CA LEU A 31 0.79 -0.71 -8.11
C LEU A 31 -0.05 -0.33 -6.88
N CYS A 32 -0.46 0.93 -6.78
CA CYS A 32 -1.18 1.43 -5.62
C CYS A 32 -2.36 2.34 -5.93
N CYS A 33 -3.30 2.37 -4.99
CA CYS A 33 -4.40 3.33 -4.94
C CYS A 33 -4.72 3.68 -3.48
N LEU A 34 -5.57 4.68 -3.26
CA LEU A 34 -6.05 5.01 -1.91
C LEU A 34 -7.01 3.94 -1.39
N ILE A 35 -6.91 3.63 -0.09
CA ILE A 35 -7.77 2.66 0.57
C ILE A 35 -9.24 3.08 0.57
N SER A 36 -9.54 4.39 0.54
CA SER A 36 -10.90 4.91 0.47
C SER A 36 -11.60 4.75 -0.89
N LYS A 37 -10.89 4.30 -1.95
CA LYS A 37 -11.40 4.33 -3.33
C LYS A 37 -11.75 2.95 -3.86
N ASN A 38 -13.00 2.51 -3.63
CA ASN A 38 -13.50 1.19 -4.07
C ASN A 38 -13.27 0.93 -5.56
N VAL A 39 -13.59 1.91 -6.41
CA VAL A 39 -13.38 1.82 -7.87
C VAL A 39 -11.91 1.62 -8.22
N SER A 40 -10.99 2.26 -7.49
CA SER A 40 -9.54 2.11 -7.72
C SER A 40 -9.03 0.75 -7.22
N ILE A 41 -9.56 0.25 -6.11
CA ILE A 41 -9.29 -1.11 -5.62
C ILE A 41 -9.74 -2.13 -6.67
N ASP A 42 -10.94 -1.95 -7.23
CA ASP A 42 -11.48 -2.82 -8.29
C ASP A 42 -10.60 -2.80 -9.54
N ARG A 43 -10.12 -1.62 -9.91
CA ARG A 43 -9.15 -1.46 -11.00
C ARG A 43 -7.84 -2.19 -10.73
N ILE A 44 -7.30 -2.17 -9.50
CA ILE A 44 -6.10 -2.94 -9.18
C ILE A 44 -6.33 -4.43 -9.40
N TYR A 45 -7.44 -4.99 -8.91
CA TYR A 45 -7.77 -6.40 -9.13
C TYR A 45 -7.89 -6.73 -10.63
N ALA A 46 -8.55 -5.86 -11.40
CA ALA A 46 -8.71 -6.03 -12.84
C ALA A 46 -7.37 -5.97 -13.59
N ILE A 47 -6.54 -4.94 -13.33
CA ILE A 47 -5.21 -4.76 -13.94
C ILE A 47 -4.33 -5.98 -13.65
N LYS A 48 -4.39 -6.49 -12.43
CA LYS A 48 -3.60 -7.64 -11.99
C LYS A 48 -4.11 -8.99 -12.51
N ASN A 49 -5.29 -9.03 -13.12
CA ASN A 49 -6.06 -10.24 -13.37
C ASN A 49 -6.12 -11.14 -12.12
N ARG A 50 -6.41 -10.53 -10.97
CA ARG A 50 -6.34 -11.17 -9.65
C ARG A 50 -7.75 -11.46 -9.16
N LEU A 51 -7.96 -12.69 -8.68
CA LEU A 51 -9.19 -13.06 -7.99
C LEU A 51 -9.35 -12.27 -6.68
N ARG A 52 -10.58 -11.93 -6.31
CA ARG A 52 -10.87 -11.14 -5.10
C ARG A 52 -10.49 -11.81 -3.79
N ASN A 53 -10.49 -13.14 -3.78
CA ASN A 53 -10.06 -13.94 -2.65
C ASN A 53 -8.54 -13.91 -2.42
N ASN A 54 -7.75 -13.31 -3.32
CA ASN A 54 -6.32 -13.11 -3.15
C ASN A 54 -6.08 -11.70 -2.55
N PRO A 55 -5.81 -11.58 -1.24
CA PRO A 55 -5.82 -10.30 -0.56
C PRO A 55 -4.69 -9.37 -1.03
N LEU A 56 -4.93 -8.06 -0.94
CA LEU A 56 -3.92 -7.01 -1.14
C LEU A 56 -3.41 -6.51 0.23
N ALA A 57 -2.20 -5.98 0.26
CA ALA A 57 -1.63 -5.34 1.45
C ALA A 57 -1.93 -3.84 1.46
N ILE A 58 -1.77 -3.22 2.63
CA ILE A 58 -1.75 -1.76 2.78
C ILE A 58 -0.35 -1.28 3.14
N CYS A 59 -0.01 -0.08 2.68
CA CYS A 59 1.19 0.64 3.04
C CYS A 59 0.82 1.86 3.89
N VAL A 60 1.37 1.93 5.10
CA VAL A 60 1.23 3.07 6.01
C VAL A 60 2.53 3.86 6.08
N SER A 61 2.48 5.12 6.54
CA SER A 61 3.62 6.04 6.53
C SER A 61 4.62 5.82 7.66
N ASP A 62 4.18 5.23 8.77
CA ASP A 62 5.03 4.89 9.94
C ASP A 62 4.49 3.65 10.68
N VAL A 63 5.32 3.06 11.52
CA VAL A 63 4.96 1.91 12.35
C VAL A 63 3.84 2.27 13.32
N SER A 64 3.79 3.52 13.81
CA SER A 64 2.73 3.97 14.73
C SER A 64 1.33 3.94 14.11
N GLU A 65 1.20 4.05 12.78
CA GLU A 65 -0.10 4.01 12.09
C GLU A 65 -0.70 2.58 12.06
N ILE A 66 0.10 1.54 12.31
CA ILE A 66 -0.37 0.14 12.28
C ILE A 66 -1.53 -0.08 13.25
N TYR A 67 -1.46 0.49 14.44
CA TYR A 67 -2.49 0.37 15.49
C TYR A 67 -3.84 0.98 15.10
N LYS A 68 -3.84 1.93 14.15
CA LYS A 68 -5.08 2.55 13.67
C LYS A 68 -5.88 1.60 12.78
N TYR A 69 -5.19 0.83 11.93
CA TYR A 69 -5.79 -0.02 10.91
C TYR A 69 -5.85 -1.51 11.30
N THR A 70 -5.34 -1.87 12.48
CA THR A 70 -5.24 -3.27 12.92
C THR A 70 -5.44 -3.41 14.42
N ASP A 71 -5.86 -4.59 14.86
CA ASP A 71 -5.95 -4.97 16.28
C ASP A 71 -4.58 -5.41 16.83
N CYS A 72 -3.49 -4.75 16.41
CA CYS A 72 -2.15 -5.13 16.80
C CYS A 72 -1.90 -4.90 18.30
N ALA A 73 -1.62 -5.97 19.04
CA ALA A 73 -1.26 -5.92 20.46
C ALA A 73 0.26 -5.93 20.71
N PHE A 74 1.09 -6.02 19.67
CA PHE A 74 2.54 -6.05 19.83
C PHE A 74 3.09 -4.66 20.22
N PRO A 75 4.10 -4.58 21.11
CA PRO A 75 4.78 -3.33 21.40
C PRO A 75 5.45 -2.74 20.16
N GLU A 76 5.44 -1.41 20.04
CA GLU A 76 5.97 -0.72 18.86
C GLU A 76 7.45 -1.03 18.63
N ASN A 77 8.23 -1.14 19.72
CA ASN A 77 9.65 -1.53 19.67
C ASN A 77 9.88 -2.89 19.02
N SER A 78 8.93 -3.83 19.11
CA SER A 78 9.01 -5.12 18.43
C SER A 78 8.72 -4.99 16.94
N LEU A 79 7.72 -4.18 16.58
CA LEU A 79 7.39 -3.89 15.19
C LEU A 79 8.54 -3.14 14.49
N ARG A 80 9.19 -2.20 15.18
CA ARG A 80 10.33 -1.41 14.68
C ARG A 80 11.58 -2.25 14.39
N LYS A 81 11.67 -3.48 14.91
CA LYS A 81 12.74 -4.42 14.54
C LYS A 81 12.51 -5.05 13.16
N LEU A 82 11.27 -5.04 12.66
CA LEU A 82 10.86 -5.65 11.40
C LEU A 82 10.50 -4.61 10.33
N LEU A 83 10.15 -3.39 10.76
CA LEU A 83 9.65 -2.30 9.93
C LEU A 83 10.33 -0.97 10.34
N PRO A 84 10.58 -0.05 9.40
CA PRO A 84 10.32 -0.14 7.97
C PRO A 84 11.24 -1.13 7.26
N GLY A 85 10.81 -1.63 6.10
CA GLY A 85 11.63 -2.51 5.26
C GLY A 85 10.83 -3.47 4.37
N LYS A 86 11.47 -4.59 4.03
CA LYS A 86 10.98 -5.57 3.04
C LYS A 86 9.92 -6.53 3.59
N ALA A 87 9.63 -6.48 4.89
CA ALA A 87 8.65 -7.33 5.53
C ALA A 87 7.22 -6.78 5.34
N THR A 88 6.25 -7.69 5.23
CA THR A 88 4.82 -7.37 5.36
C THR A 88 4.29 -8.19 6.52
N LEU A 89 3.74 -7.52 7.53
CA LEU A 89 3.20 -8.17 8.73
C LEU A 89 1.70 -8.33 8.57
N VAL A 90 1.14 -9.45 9.03
CA VAL A 90 -0.29 -9.75 8.89
C VAL A 90 -0.97 -9.63 10.25
N PHE A 91 -2.08 -8.90 10.30
CA PHE A 91 -2.86 -8.68 11.51
C PHE A 91 -4.35 -8.87 11.23
N LYS A 92 -5.15 -8.96 12.30
CA LYS A 92 -6.58 -8.68 12.18
C LYS A 92 -6.77 -7.19 11.89
N ARG A 93 -7.63 -6.87 10.93
CA ARG A 93 -7.97 -5.48 10.60
C ARG A 93 -8.90 -4.86 11.64
N SER A 94 -8.78 -3.55 11.83
CA SER A 94 -9.78 -2.76 12.54
C SER A 94 -10.86 -2.25 11.59
N ASP A 95 -11.92 -1.65 12.14
CA ASP A 95 -13.01 -1.02 11.37
C ASP A 95 -12.56 0.19 10.54
N ALA A 96 -11.34 0.71 10.77
CA ALA A 96 -10.77 1.79 9.97
C ALA A 96 -10.33 1.32 8.56
N VAL A 97 -10.17 0.00 8.35
CA VAL A 97 -9.88 -0.57 7.04
C VAL A 97 -11.18 -0.64 6.24
N ASN A 98 -11.15 -0.11 5.02
CA ASN A 98 -12.28 -0.17 4.11
C ASN A 98 -12.77 -1.63 3.93
N SER A 99 -14.04 -1.90 4.26
CA SER A 99 -14.63 -3.24 4.19
C SER A 99 -14.68 -3.82 2.76
N HIS A 100 -14.60 -2.97 1.74
CA HIS A 100 -14.49 -3.38 0.34
C HIS A 100 -13.13 -4.00 0.00
N LEU A 101 -12.08 -3.64 0.75
CA LEU A 101 -10.76 -4.25 0.59
C LEU A 101 -10.77 -5.62 1.25
N ASN A 102 -10.40 -6.68 0.51
CA ASN A 102 -10.28 -8.04 1.05
C ASN A 102 -11.55 -8.49 1.81
N SER A 103 -12.72 -8.37 1.20
CA SER A 103 -14.03 -8.65 1.84
C SER A 103 -14.14 -10.04 2.48
N ASP A 104 -13.35 -11.01 2.00
CA ASP A 104 -13.49 -12.42 2.36
C ASP A 104 -12.60 -12.83 3.56
N THR A 105 -11.88 -11.90 4.19
CA THR A 105 -10.98 -12.22 5.31
C THR A 105 -10.77 -11.07 6.28
N ASP A 106 -10.80 -11.34 7.59
CA ASP A 106 -10.49 -10.32 8.61
C ASP A 106 -8.99 -10.01 8.74
N LEU A 107 -8.15 -10.60 7.89
CA LEU A 107 -6.71 -10.38 7.90
C LEU A 107 -6.30 -9.30 6.90
N ILE A 108 -5.35 -8.48 7.32
CA ILE A 108 -4.72 -7.46 6.46
C ILE A 108 -3.21 -7.52 6.58
N GLY A 109 -2.54 -7.54 5.43
CA GLY A 109 -1.09 -7.35 5.36
C GLY A 109 -0.76 -5.86 5.45
N VAL A 110 0.12 -5.47 6.35
CA VAL A 110 0.58 -4.10 6.55
C VAL A 110 2.07 -4.02 6.29
N ARG A 111 2.46 -3.03 5.51
CA ARG A 111 3.85 -2.72 5.19
C ARG A 111 4.16 -1.27 5.54
N VAL A 112 5.39 -1.04 5.98
CA VAL A 112 5.99 0.30 6.11
C VAL A 112 7.24 0.28 5.24
N ILE A 113 7.21 1.02 4.13
CA ILE A 113 8.30 1.03 3.15
C ILE A 113 9.36 2.02 3.60
N ASP A 114 10.63 1.59 3.61
CA ASP A 114 11.77 2.45 3.86
C ASP A 114 12.14 3.26 2.61
N SER A 115 11.29 4.24 2.28
CA SER A 115 11.50 5.16 1.16
C SER A 115 10.95 6.54 1.51
N PRO A 116 11.79 7.60 1.50
CA PRO A 116 11.34 8.96 1.76
C PRO A 116 10.23 9.40 0.79
N VAL A 117 10.30 8.95 -0.47
CA VAL A 117 9.30 9.25 -1.51
C VAL A 117 7.95 8.64 -1.15
N ILE A 118 7.92 7.35 -0.81
CA ILE A 118 6.66 6.66 -0.45
C ILE A 118 6.10 7.23 0.86
N LYS A 119 6.95 7.41 1.88
CA LYS A 119 6.54 8.03 3.14
C LYS A 119 5.89 9.39 2.91
N LYS A 120 6.45 10.20 2.01
CA LYS A 120 5.89 11.51 1.64
C LYS A 120 4.57 11.39 0.90
N ILE A 121 4.44 10.49 -0.08
CA ILE A 121 3.18 10.25 -0.81
C ILE A 121 2.07 9.83 0.16
N VAL A 122 2.31 8.81 1.00
CA VAL A 122 1.32 8.30 1.96
C VAL A 122 0.91 9.40 2.95
N THR A 123 1.89 10.15 3.48
CA THR A 123 1.64 11.28 4.39
C THR A 123 0.78 12.37 3.71
N LEU A 124 1.09 12.76 2.47
CA LEU A 124 0.33 13.79 1.73
C LEU A 124 -1.07 13.32 1.30
N CYS A 125 -1.27 12.01 1.15
CA CYS A 125 -2.58 11.41 0.92
C CYS A 125 -3.43 11.38 2.21
N ASN A 126 -2.78 11.34 3.38
CA ASN A 126 -3.41 11.27 4.70
C ASN A 126 -4.27 10.01 4.91
N GLU A 127 -3.97 8.94 4.19
CA GLU A 127 -4.56 7.61 4.34
C GLU A 127 -3.62 6.54 3.75
N PRO A 128 -3.78 5.26 4.13
CA PRO A 128 -2.97 4.17 3.60
C PRO A 128 -3.16 3.96 2.09
N LEU A 129 -2.11 3.46 1.45
CA LEU A 129 -2.18 2.99 0.08
C LEU A 129 -2.46 1.49 0.08
N VAL A 130 -3.42 1.04 -0.73
CA VAL A 130 -3.48 -0.37 -1.13
C VAL A 130 -2.32 -0.63 -2.06
N LEU A 131 -1.57 -1.72 -1.84
CA LEU A 131 -0.32 -1.99 -2.53
C LEU A 131 -0.20 -3.47 -2.92
N THR A 132 0.25 -3.69 -4.16
CA THR A 132 0.70 -4.98 -4.67
C THR A 132 1.89 -4.79 -5.60
N SER A 133 2.68 -5.84 -5.83
CA SER A 133 3.72 -5.82 -6.87
C SER A 133 3.13 -5.61 -8.27
N CYS A 134 3.84 -4.85 -9.10
CA CYS A 134 3.43 -4.41 -10.44
C CYS A 134 3.66 -5.46 -11.56
N ASN A 135 3.65 -6.77 -11.25
CA ASN A 135 3.60 -7.84 -12.26
C ASN A 135 2.14 -8.10 -12.72
N ILE A 136 1.89 -9.02 -13.64
CA ILE A 136 0.59 -9.73 -13.73
C ILE A 136 0.57 -10.80 -12.62
N SER A 137 -0.60 -11.18 -12.08
CA SER A 137 -0.67 -12.20 -11.02
C SER A 137 -0.15 -13.54 -11.53
N GLY A 138 0.91 -14.08 -10.92
CA GLY A 138 1.56 -15.33 -11.34
C GLY A 138 2.78 -15.14 -12.25
N ASP A 139 3.01 -13.94 -12.78
CA ASP A 139 4.19 -13.63 -13.61
C ASP A 139 5.40 -13.19 -12.79
N LYS A 140 6.59 -13.26 -13.41
CA LYS A 140 7.84 -12.75 -12.82
C LYS A 140 7.70 -11.29 -12.40
N SER A 141 8.17 -10.99 -11.20
CA SER A 141 8.21 -9.65 -10.61
C SER A 141 8.99 -8.63 -11.47
N PRO A 142 8.45 -7.41 -11.75
CA PRO A 142 9.17 -6.41 -12.53
C PRO A 142 10.27 -5.76 -11.68
N LEU A 143 11.52 -6.04 -12.04
CA LEU A 143 12.70 -5.41 -11.44
C LEU A 143 12.99 -4.03 -12.04
N CYS A 144 12.42 -3.71 -13.21
CA CYS A 144 12.56 -2.43 -13.91
C CYS A 144 11.31 -2.09 -14.72
N VAL A 145 11.04 -0.79 -14.89
CA VAL A 145 10.15 -0.24 -15.92
C VAL A 145 11.09 0.20 -17.05
N GLN A 146 10.92 -0.36 -18.26
CA GLN A 146 11.65 0.08 -19.46
C GLN A 146 10.88 1.17 -20.19
#